data_AF-A0A9Q3YWM3-F1
#
_entry.id   AF-A0A9Q3YWM3-F1
#
_cell.length_a   1.000
_cell.length_b   1.000
_cell.length_c   1.000
_cell.angle_alpha   90.00
_cell.angle_beta   90.00
_cell.angle_gamma   90.00
#
_symmetry.space_group_name_H-M   'P 1'
#
loop_
_entity.id
_entity.type
_entity.pdbx_description
1 polymer ?
#
loop_
_entity_poly.entity_id
_entity_poly.type
_entity_poly.pdbx_seq_one_letter_code
_entity_poly.pdbx_strand_id
1 'polypeptide(L)'
;MREEFNELNLPDGHYLKIAKSSENIYFDEFIESVSKVKQYISNKYFKDLWDNKLQLKKAKFDEKAFIQGACELAVANYFCKKNGFRVEAKVNPKNQKDVDVQFQSNNFTYNIEVKCAAFTSSEKIQNTDSFKYLTYGRLDNKLDIMSILSNAIDEGLKKQGKPLKEHAELKGMDNNLKSFLTNAHEKFNDSSTESEVNILLICCGDREDMQRWIGYLKGPEGLFTNDSFCDLAEYNNVDLVILTNLYYKHKDFFSKNIENSWSLSDTLNLSIINPYCRLRKPKGIENFDSEMINYNSEINQFKVPGLVPEGLKDARKVVHFVIDYLEIQEGKYLFDKKSGN
;
A
#
# COMPACT_ATOMS: atom_id res chain seq x y z
N MET A 1 4.21 25.96 12.76
CA MET A 1 3.50 24.98 11.92
C MET A 1 2.06 25.41 11.57
N ARG A 2 1.10 25.51 12.51
CA ARG A 2 -0.27 25.96 12.16
C ARG A 2 -0.30 27.37 11.58
N GLU A 3 0.42 28.29 12.22
CA GLU A 3 0.56 29.68 11.74
C GLU A 3 1.20 29.72 10.35
N GLU A 4 2.33 29.02 10.17
CA GLU A 4 2.97 28.86 8.84
C GLU A 4 2.00 28.31 7.78
N PHE A 5 1.11 27.38 8.13
CA PHE A 5 0.10 26.87 7.21
C PHE A 5 -0.99 27.91 6.90
N ASN A 6 -1.36 28.75 7.86
CA ASN A 6 -2.39 29.77 7.69
C ASN A 6 -2.00 30.86 6.68
N GLU A 7 -0.70 31.06 6.46
CA GLU A 7 -0.17 32.00 5.47
C GLU A 7 -0.18 31.43 4.03
N LEU A 8 -0.47 30.13 3.86
CA LEU A 8 -0.44 29.47 2.56
C LEU A 8 -1.73 29.68 1.78
N ASN A 9 -1.58 29.95 0.48
CA ASN A 9 -2.68 29.95 -0.48
C ASN A 9 -2.71 28.64 -1.27
N LEU A 10 -3.38 27.63 -0.72
CA LEU A 10 -3.52 26.32 -1.37
C LEU A 10 -4.69 26.31 -2.39
N PRO A 11 -4.58 25.53 -3.47
CA PRO A 11 -5.69 25.33 -4.41
C PRO A 11 -6.89 24.66 -3.72
N ASP A 12 -8.12 24.92 -4.20
CA ASP A 12 -9.37 24.50 -3.54
C ASP A 12 -9.51 22.99 -3.36
N GLY A 13 -8.98 22.20 -4.30
CA GLY A 13 -8.99 20.74 -4.23
C GLY A 13 -7.92 20.13 -3.31
N HIS A 14 -7.07 20.95 -2.67
CA HIS A 14 -5.99 20.42 -1.84
C HIS A 14 -6.55 19.79 -0.56
N TYR A 15 -6.20 18.53 -0.30
CA TYR A 15 -6.75 17.76 0.81
C TYR A 15 -6.57 18.44 2.18
N LEU A 16 -5.39 18.99 2.46
CA LEU A 16 -5.14 19.73 3.71
C LEU A 16 -5.96 21.02 3.84
N LYS A 17 -6.32 21.68 2.72
CA LYS A 17 -7.21 22.84 2.74
C LYS A 17 -8.63 22.40 3.08
N ILE A 18 -9.12 21.34 2.43
CA ILE A 18 -10.43 20.72 2.70
C ILE A 18 -10.51 20.30 4.17
N ALA A 19 -9.51 19.57 4.68
CA ALA A 19 -9.47 19.09 6.07
C ALA A 19 -9.56 20.25 7.07
N LYS A 20 -8.76 21.31 6.86
CA LYS A 20 -8.78 22.49 7.73
C LYS A 20 -10.12 23.23 7.67
N SER A 21 -10.66 23.47 6.48
CA SER A 21 -11.92 24.20 6.31
C SER A 21 -13.14 23.45 6.83
N SER A 22 -13.07 22.12 6.93
CA SER A 22 -14.12 21.27 7.48
C SER A 22 -13.89 20.90 8.95
N GLU A 23 -12.86 21.46 9.59
CA GLU A 23 -12.47 21.13 10.98
C GLU A 23 -12.27 19.61 11.19
N ASN A 24 -11.80 18.92 10.15
CA ASN A 24 -11.60 17.47 10.18
C ASN A 24 -10.29 17.12 10.89
N ILE A 25 -10.34 16.10 11.76
CA ILE A 25 -9.21 15.60 12.57
C ILE A 25 -7.96 15.27 11.73
N TYR A 26 -8.15 14.91 10.45
CA TYR A 26 -7.08 14.68 9.49
C TYR A 26 -6.08 15.84 9.40
N PHE A 27 -6.52 17.09 9.58
CA PHE A 27 -5.63 18.26 9.60
C PHE A 27 -4.80 18.34 10.89
N ASP A 28 -5.40 18.00 12.03
CA ASP A 28 -4.70 18.03 13.31
C ASP A 28 -3.64 16.93 13.40
N GLU A 29 -3.99 15.73 12.95
CA GLU A 29 -3.05 14.61 12.80
C GLU A 29 -1.89 14.95 11.85
N PHE A 30 -2.18 15.64 10.75
CA PHE A 30 -1.17 16.15 9.84
C PHE A 30 -0.18 17.08 10.57
N ILE A 31 -0.70 18.10 11.26
CA ILE A 31 0.12 19.08 11.97
C ILE A 31 0.97 18.41 13.05
N GLU A 32 0.42 17.46 13.78
CA GLU A 32 1.19 16.70 14.77
C GLU A 32 2.32 15.91 14.11
N SER A 33 2.00 15.15 13.05
CA SER A 33 2.93 14.26 12.37
C SER A 33 4.09 15.04 11.73
N VAL A 34 3.79 16.13 11.04
CA VAL A 34 4.80 16.97 10.40
C VAL A 34 5.66 17.71 11.44
N SER A 35 5.06 18.17 12.54
CA SER A 35 5.80 18.81 13.65
C SER A 35 6.72 17.83 14.35
N LYS A 36 6.29 16.58 14.52
CA LYS A 36 7.10 15.50 15.10
C LYS A 36 8.27 15.16 14.18
N VAL A 37 8.03 14.89 12.89
CA VAL A 37 9.11 14.54 11.95
C VAL A 37 10.12 15.67 11.76
N LYS A 38 9.69 16.93 11.76
CA LYS A 38 10.58 18.12 11.67
C LYS A 38 11.70 18.12 12.71
N GLN A 39 11.49 17.53 13.88
CA GLN A 39 12.49 17.46 14.95
C GLN A 39 13.65 16.51 14.64
N TYR A 40 13.48 15.59 13.68
CA TYR A 40 14.43 14.51 13.39
C TYR A 40 15.07 14.62 12.00
N ILE A 41 14.66 15.60 11.19
CA ILE A 41 15.18 15.80 9.84
C ILE A 41 15.81 17.18 9.67
N SER A 42 16.70 17.33 8.69
CA SER A 42 17.30 18.63 8.39
C SER A 42 16.28 19.62 7.83
N ASN A 43 16.52 20.92 8.00
CA ASN A 43 15.71 21.97 7.39
C ASN A 43 15.58 21.83 5.86
N LYS A 44 16.59 21.29 5.19
CA LYS A 44 16.55 21.03 3.75
C LYS A 44 15.48 19.99 3.42
N TYR A 45 15.51 18.84 4.08
CA TYR A 45 14.54 17.77 3.86
C TYR A 45 13.14 18.18 4.31
N PHE A 46 13.04 18.92 5.42
CA PHE A 46 11.78 19.47 5.87
C PHE A 46 11.15 20.41 4.83
N LYS A 47 11.96 21.31 4.25
CA LYS A 47 11.49 22.22 3.21
C LYS A 47 11.00 21.46 1.97
N ASP A 48 11.71 20.42 1.56
CA ASP A 48 11.29 19.59 0.43
C ASP A 48 9.98 18.84 0.73
N LEU A 49 9.87 18.22 1.90
CA LEU A 49 8.64 17.58 2.38
C LEU A 49 7.46 18.57 2.37
N TRP A 50 7.64 19.73 3.01
CA TRP A 50 6.60 20.75 3.16
C TRP A 50 6.20 21.37 1.82
N ASP A 51 7.17 21.91 1.07
CA ASP A 51 6.90 22.67 -0.16
C ASP A 51 6.51 21.75 -1.33
N ASN A 52 7.23 20.65 -1.52
CA ASN A 52 7.17 19.85 -2.76
C ASN A 52 6.37 18.55 -2.62
N LYS A 53 6.67 17.71 -1.62
CA LYS A 53 6.01 16.40 -1.45
C LYS A 53 4.56 16.55 -1.00
N LEU A 54 4.33 17.38 0.01
CA LEU A 54 2.98 17.75 0.49
C LEU A 54 2.33 18.85 -0.37
N GLN A 55 3.05 19.37 -1.37
CA GLN A 55 2.56 20.31 -2.39
C GLN A 55 2.04 21.66 -1.84
N LEU A 56 2.52 22.09 -0.69
CA LEU A 56 2.03 23.30 -0.03
C LEU A 56 2.41 24.61 -0.72
N LYS A 57 3.32 24.56 -1.70
CA LYS A 57 3.68 25.71 -2.55
C LYS A 57 3.42 25.49 -4.03
N LYS A 58 2.71 24.42 -4.41
CA LYS A 58 2.41 24.17 -5.83
C LYS A 58 1.13 24.89 -6.25
N ALA A 59 1.18 25.49 -7.44
CA ALA A 59 0.03 26.18 -8.03
C ALA A 59 -1.11 25.24 -8.44
N LYS A 60 -0.78 23.98 -8.76
CA LYS A 60 -1.75 22.94 -9.13
C LYS A 60 -1.59 21.76 -8.17
N PHE A 61 -2.72 21.21 -7.75
CA PHE A 61 -2.78 20.03 -6.91
C PHE A 61 -2.71 18.77 -7.78
N ASP A 62 -1.68 17.94 -7.55
CA ASP A 62 -1.59 16.58 -8.09
C ASP A 62 -1.92 15.59 -6.97
N GLU A 63 -3.13 15.05 -6.97
CA GLU A 63 -3.58 14.14 -5.90
C GLU A 63 -2.66 12.92 -5.72
N LYS A 64 -2.15 12.34 -6.82
CA LYS A 64 -1.27 11.17 -6.75
C LYS A 64 0.05 11.52 -6.06
N ALA A 65 0.66 12.65 -6.42
CA ALA A 65 1.90 13.10 -5.79
C ALA A 65 1.68 13.45 -4.31
N PHE A 66 0.52 14.00 -3.95
CA PHE A 66 0.18 14.31 -2.56
C PHE A 66 0.03 13.04 -1.73
N ILE A 67 -0.71 12.05 -2.22
CA ILE A 67 -0.91 10.79 -1.49
C ILE A 67 0.41 10.03 -1.33
N GLN A 68 1.30 10.04 -2.33
CA GLN A 68 2.66 9.51 -2.19
C GLN A 68 3.41 10.20 -1.03
N GLY A 69 3.45 11.54 -1.02
CA GLY A 69 4.11 12.30 0.05
C GLY A 69 3.45 12.12 1.43
N ALA A 70 2.13 11.94 1.47
CA ALA A 70 1.40 11.69 2.71
C ALA A 70 1.71 10.31 3.31
N CYS A 71 1.77 9.28 2.47
CA CYS A 71 2.18 7.95 2.89
C CYS A 71 3.63 7.92 3.39
N GLU A 72 4.55 8.55 2.65
CA GLU A 72 5.94 8.69 3.10
C GLU A 72 6.04 9.41 4.46
N LEU A 73 5.25 10.47 4.68
CA LEU A 73 5.19 11.15 5.98
C LEU A 73 4.64 10.24 7.08
N ALA A 74 3.60 9.43 6.81
CA ALA A 74 3.06 8.51 7.80
C ALA A 74 4.09 7.43 8.21
N VAL A 75 4.86 6.91 7.25
CA VAL A 75 5.96 5.96 7.50
C VAL A 75 7.09 6.65 8.29
N ALA A 76 7.50 7.85 7.88
CA ALA A 76 8.51 8.64 8.59
C ALA A 76 8.08 8.96 10.02
N ASN A 77 6.82 9.36 10.23
CA ASN A 77 6.25 9.65 11.54
C ASN A 77 6.31 8.45 12.49
N TYR A 78 6.10 7.24 11.96
CA TYR A 78 6.17 6.01 12.74
C TYR A 78 7.60 5.72 13.23
N PHE A 79 8.60 5.86 12.35
CA PHE A 79 9.99 5.48 12.65
C PHE A 79 10.89 6.63 13.12
N CYS A 80 10.45 7.89 13.12
CA CYS A 80 11.34 9.04 13.34
C CYS A 80 12.08 9.06 14.70
N LYS A 81 11.55 8.37 15.71
CA LYS A 81 12.19 8.25 17.04
C LYS A 81 13.23 7.13 17.12
N LYS A 82 13.37 6.30 16.08
CA LYS A 82 14.33 5.18 16.07
C LYS A 82 15.75 5.70 15.91
N ASN A 83 16.71 4.92 16.40
CA ASN A 83 18.12 5.27 16.29
C ASN A 83 18.53 5.34 14.81
N GLY A 84 19.44 6.26 14.47
CA GLY A 84 19.94 6.41 13.11
C GLY A 84 18.86 6.79 12.08
N PHE A 85 17.69 7.29 12.50
CA PHE A 85 16.62 7.69 11.59
C PHE A 85 17.09 8.74 10.58
N ARG A 86 16.81 8.48 9.30
CA ARG A 86 17.11 9.35 8.16
C ARG A 86 16.00 9.24 7.14
N VAL A 87 15.72 10.35 6.46
CA VAL A 87 14.90 10.39 5.25
C VAL A 87 15.81 10.63 4.04
N GLU A 88 15.39 10.17 2.86
CA GLU A 88 16.17 10.30 1.62
C GLU A 88 17.60 9.76 1.77
N ALA A 89 17.74 8.62 2.46
CA ALA A 89 19.03 8.05 2.80
C ALA A 89 19.63 7.38 1.57
N LYS A 90 20.82 7.82 1.14
CA LYS A 90 21.54 7.18 0.03
C LYS A 90 22.15 5.86 0.48
N VAL A 91 21.56 4.75 0.05
CA VAL A 91 21.97 3.41 0.51
C VAL A 91 22.79 2.65 -0.54
N ASN A 92 22.60 2.92 -1.83
CA ASN A 92 23.39 2.28 -2.88
C ASN A 92 24.58 3.17 -3.27
N PRO A 93 25.83 2.78 -2.95
CA PRO A 93 27.01 3.58 -3.25
C PRO A 93 27.28 3.73 -4.75
N LYS A 94 26.83 2.78 -5.59
CA LYS A 94 27.09 2.76 -7.04
C LYS A 94 26.30 3.83 -7.79
N ASN A 95 25.02 4.02 -7.44
CA ASN A 95 24.12 4.91 -8.17
C ASN A 95 23.58 6.08 -7.33
N GLN A 96 23.95 6.15 -6.05
CA GLN A 96 23.59 7.23 -5.12
C GLN A 96 22.07 7.41 -4.96
N LYS A 97 21.28 6.39 -5.31
CA LYS A 97 19.83 6.39 -5.11
C LYS A 97 19.52 6.31 -3.62
N ASP A 98 18.47 7.04 -3.25
CA ASP A 98 17.95 7.13 -1.89
C ASP A 98 16.79 6.17 -1.65
N VAL A 99 16.58 5.85 -0.38
CA VAL A 99 15.34 5.25 0.15
C VAL A 99 14.60 6.29 0.99
N ASP A 100 13.29 6.17 1.07
CA ASP A 100 12.45 7.16 1.74
C ASP A 100 12.72 7.24 3.25
N VAL A 101 12.94 6.08 3.89
CA VAL A 101 13.23 5.99 5.33
C VAL A 101 14.34 4.98 5.61
N GLN A 102 15.30 5.36 6.46
CA GLN A 102 16.28 4.46 7.05
C GLN A 102 16.27 4.61 8.57
N PHE A 103 16.44 3.52 9.31
CA PHE A 103 16.71 3.56 10.75
C PHE A 103 17.48 2.31 11.21
N GLN A 104 17.86 2.29 12.48
CA GLN A 104 18.55 1.18 13.12
C GLN A 104 17.79 0.67 14.34
N SER A 105 17.81 -0.64 14.52
CA SER A 105 17.36 -1.30 15.74
C SER A 105 18.04 -2.64 15.93
N ASN A 106 18.42 -2.97 17.17
CA ASN A 106 19.06 -4.24 17.55
C ASN A 106 20.22 -4.68 16.63
N ASN A 107 21.08 -3.72 16.27
CA ASN A 107 22.23 -3.87 15.35
C ASN A 107 21.86 -4.16 13.89
N PHE A 108 20.59 -4.08 13.52
CA PHE A 108 20.12 -4.10 12.14
C PHE A 108 19.90 -2.68 11.63
N THR A 109 20.13 -2.48 10.34
CA THR A 109 19.74 -1.29 9.59
C THR A 109 18.58 -1.65 8.68
N TYR A 110 17.53 -0.85 8.70
CA TYR A 110 16.33 -1.05 7.90
C TYR A 110 16.25 0.05 6.85
N ASN A 111 16.15 -0.35 5.57
CA ASN A 111 16.02 0.55 4.44
C ASN A 111 14.63 0.37 3.85
N ILE A 112 13.78 1.41 3.90
CA ILE A 112 12.38 1.34 3.48
C ILE A 112 12.16 2.25 2.27
N GLU A 113 11.74 1.64 1.18
CA GLU A 113 11.18 2.33 0.01
C GLU A 113 9.66 2.26 0.07
N VAL A 114 8.99 3.41 -0.07
CA VAL A 114 7.53 3.57 0.00
C VAL A 114 6.97 3.77 -1.41
N LYS A 115 5.98 2.97 -1.79
CA LYS A 115 5.29 3.09 -3.09
C LYS A 115 3.78 3.12 -2.92
N CYS A 116 3.14 4.10 -3.54
CA CYS A 116 1.69 4.17 -3.63
C CYS A 116 1.18 3.59 -4.94
N ALA A 117 0.21 2.69 -4.83
CA ALA A 117 -0.59 2.24 -5.95
C ALA A 117 -1.43 3.42 -6.48
N ALA A 118 -1.29 3.77 -7.77
CA ALA A 118 -2.14 4.78 -8.39
C ALA A 118 -3.22 4.10 -9.23
N PHE A 119 -4.50 4.34 -8.91
CA PHE A 119 -5.65 3.62 -9.48
C PHE A 119 -6.33 4.35 -10.65
N THR A 120 -5.74 5.42 -11.18
CA THR A 120 -6.39 6.33 -12.13
C THR A 120 -6.88 5.66 -13.43
N SER A 121 -6.25 4.56 -13.87
CA SER A 121 -6.71 3.77 -15.02
C SER A 121 -7.80 2.77 -14.67
N SER A 122 -7.72 2.13 -13.51
CA SER A 122 -8.73 1.17 -13.02
C SER A 122 -10.03 1.87 -12.60
N GLU A 123 -9.96 3.07 -12.03
CA GLU A 123 -11.13 3.87 -11.61
C GLU A 123 -12.05 4.23 -12.79
N LYS A 124 -11.47 4.53 -13.97
CA LYS A 124 -12.26 4.84 -15.18
C LYS A 124 -13.15 3.69 -15.61
N ILE A 125 -12.63 2.46 -15.56
CA ILE A 125 -13.38 1.25 -15.92
C ILE A 125 -14.31 0.86 -14.77
N GLN A 126 -13.88 1.00 -13.51
CA GLN A 126 -14.72 0.73 -12.35
C GLN A 126 -15.98 1.60 -12.28
N ASN A 127 -15.98 2.80 -12.87
CA ASN A 127 -17.13 3.69 -12.89
C ASN A 127 -18.11 3.45 -14.05
N THR A 128 -17.87 2.46 -14.93
CA THR A 128 -18.82 2.10 -16.00
C THR A 128 -19.89 1.13 -15.50
N ASP A 129 -21.10 1.18 -16.06
CA ASP A 129 -22.14 0.17 -15.79
C ASP A 129 -21.91 -1.10 -16.61
N SER A 130 -20.97 -1.92 -16.16
CA SER A 130 -20.54 -3.16 -16.83
C SER A 130 -20.29 -4.29 -15.83
N PHE A 131 -20.39 -5.53 -16.29
CA PHE A 131 -19.85 -6.70 -15.58
C PHE A 131 -18.33 -6.68 -15.70
N LYS A 132 -17.65 -6.65 -14.55
CA LYS A 132 -16.21 -6.48 -14.48
C LYS A 132 -15.54 -7.78 -14.08
N TYR A 133 -14.57 -8.20 -14.88
CA TYR A 133 -13.79 -9.40 -14.63
C TYR A 133 -12.39 -9.03 -14.16
N LEU A 134 -11.98 -9.66 -13.08
CA LEU A 134 -10.66 -9.51 -12.51
C LEU A 134 -10.16 -10.85 -12.01
N THR A 135 -8.88 -11.13 -12.27
CA THR A 135 -8.23 -12.39 -11.91
C THR A 135 -7.41 -12.22 -10.64
N TYR A 136 -7.34 -13.29 -9.85
CA TYR A 136 -6.37 -13.43 -8.78
C TYR A 136 -5.09 -14.04 -9.37
N GLY A 137 -4.04 -13.23 -9.52
CA GLY A 137 -2.86 -13.62 -10.29
C GLY A 137 -3.08 -13.57 -11.81
N ARG A 138 -2.16 -14.19 -12.56
CA ARG A 138 -2.26 -14.31 -14.02
C ARG A 138 -2.94 -15.62 -14.40
N LEU A 139 -3.66 -15.60 -15.51
CA LEU A 139 -4.33 -16.78 -16.07
C LEU A 139 -4.17 -16.73 -17.59
N ASP A 140 -3.48 -17.70 -18.17
CA ASP A 140 -3.23 -17.79 -19.61
C ASP A 140 -4.51 -17.86 -20.44
N ASN A 141 -5.54 -18.54 -19.93
CA ASN A 141 -6.83 -18.73 -20.60
C ASN A 141 -7.90 -17.73 -20.14
N LYS A 142 -7.49 -16.55 -19.66
CA LYS A 142 -8.40 -15.52 -19.13
C LYS A 142 -9.51 -15.13 -20.10
N LEU A 143 -9.19 -14.94 -21.39
CA LEU A 143 -10.17 -14.52 -22.40
C LEU A 143 -11.25 -15.58 -22.64
N ASP A 144 -10.86 -16.86 -22.67
CA ASP A 144 -11.79 -17.97 -22.84
C ASP A 144 -12.73 -18.11 -21.63
N ILE A 145 -12.17 -18.03 -20.41
CA ILE A 145 -12.96 -18.05 -19.18
C ILE A 145 -13.94 -16.88 -19.14
N MET A 146 -13.49 -15.67 -19.49
CA MET A 146 -14.35 -14.49 -19.56
C MET A 146 -15.46 -14.65 -20.59
N SER A 147 -15.19 -15.26 -21.75
CA SER A 147 -16.20 -15.55 -22.76
C SER A 147 -17.27 -16.51 -22.23
N ILE A 148 -16.86 -17.61 -21.60
CA ILE A 148 -17.77 -18.60 -21.01
C ILE A 148 -18.66 -17.95 -19.95
N LEU A 149 -18.08 -17.17 -19.04
CA LEU A 149 -18.83 -16.49 -17.98
C LEU A 149 -19.79 -15.44 -18.53
N SER A 150 -19.35 -14.66 -19.53
CA SER A 150 -20.18 -13.62 -20.14
C SER A 150 -21.40 -14.24 -20.83
N ASN A 151 -21.21 -15.32 -21.60
CA ASN A 151 -22.31 -16.04 -22.24
C ASN A 151 -23.32 -16.56 -21.20
N ALA A 152 -22.85 -17.16 -20.11
CA ALA A 152 -23.72 -17.68 -19.05
C ALA A 152 -24.53 -16.57 -18.35
N ILE A 153 -23.93 -15.41 -18.09
CA ILE A 153 -24.61 -14.26 -17.50
C ILE A 153 -25.66 -13.70 -18.46
N ASP A 154 -25.29 -13.50 -19.73
CA ASP A 154 -26.19 -12.99 -20.76
C ASP A 154 -27.40 -13.88 -21.00
N GLU A 155 -27.20 -15.20 -21.03
CA GLU A 155 -28.31 -16.16 -21.09
C GLU A 155 -29.25 -16.04 -19.89
N GLY A 156 -28.69 -15.88 -18.68
CA GLY A 156 -29.45 -15.66 -17.46
C GLY A 156 -30.29 -14.38 -17.50
N LEU A 157 -29.70 -13.27 -17.97
CA LEU A 157 -30.40 -12.00 -18.11
C LEU A 157 -31.51 -12.07 -19.16
N LYS A 158 -31.25 -12.68 -20.32
CA LYS A 158 -32.26 -12.91 -21.37
C LYS A 158 -33.45 -13.70 -20.84
N LYS A 159 -33.21 -14.79 -20.10
CA LYS A 159 -34.27 -15.59 -19.48
C LYS A 159 -35.10 -14.80 -18.45
N GLN A 160 -34.51 -13.80 -17.81
CA GLN A 160 -35.19 -12.91 -16.85
C GLN A 160 -35.82 -11.67 -17.50
N GLY A 161 -35.72 -11.51 -18.83
CA GLY A 161 -36.20 -10.31 -19.53
C GLY A 161 -35.44 -9.02 -19.16
N LYS A 162 -34.22 -9.15 -18.63
CA LYS A 162 -33.37 -8.02 -18.23
C LYS A 162 -32.48 -7.56 -19.39
N PRO A 163 -32.16 -6.24 -19.48
CA PRO A 163 -31.24 -5.75 -20.49
C PRO A 163 -29.84 -6.33 -20.29
N LEU A 164 -29.15 -6.59 -21.41
CA LEU A 164 -27.75 -6.96 -21.39
C LEU A 164 -26.90 -5.77 -20.95
N LYS A 165 -25.75 -6.07 -20.34
CA LYS A 165 -24.75 -5.08 -19.93
C LYS A 165 -23.43 -5.42 -20.58
N GLU A 166 -22.59 -4.40 -20.78
CA GLU A 166 -21.26 -4.62 -21.29
C GLU A 166 -20.42 -5.46 -20.32
N HIS A 167 -19.50 -6.24 -20.87
CA HIS A 167 -18.53 -7.04 -20.16
C HIS A 167 -17.15 -6.40 -20.33
N ALA A 168 -16.51 -6.05 -19.21
CA ALA A 168 -15.24 -5.33 -19.21
C ALA A 168 -14.16 -6.08 -18.42
N GLU A 169 -12.95 -6.10 -18.96
CA GLU A 169 -11.77 -6.55 -18.24
C GLU A 169 -11.24 -5.43 -17.35
N LEU A 170 -11.02 -5.73 -16.07
CA LEU A 170 -10.21 -4.86 -15.22
C LEU A 170 -8.74 -5.23 -15.38
N LYS A 171 -7.94 -4.24 -15.75
CA LYS A 171 -6.49 -4.36 -15.80
C LYS A 171 -5.92 -4.45 -14.39
N GLY A 172 -5.16 -5.52 -14.12
CA GLY A 172 -4.45 -5.69 -12.86
C GLY A 172 -3.27 -4.73 -12.70
N MET A 173 -2.72 -4.66 -11.48
CA MET A 173 -1.54 -3.86 -11.13
C MET A 173 -0.27 -4.69 -10.96
N ASP A 174 -0.25 -5.92 -11.47
CA ASP A 174 0.88 -6.84 -11.44
C ASP A 174 2.16 -6.24 -12.09
N ASN A 175 2.02 -5.56 -13.22
CA ASN A 175 3.14 -4.87 -13.88
C ASN A 175 3.61 -3.64 -13.09
N ASN A 176 2.70 -2.98 -12.37
CA ASN A 176 3.07 -1.91 -11.43
C ASN A 176 3.86 -2.48 -10.25
N LEU A 177 3.43 -3.62 -9.69
CA LEU A 177 4.16 -4.32 -8.64
C LEU A 177 5.56 -4.75 -9.12
N LYS A 178 5.68 -5.31 -10.33
CA LYS A 178 6.99 -5.59 -10.95
C LYS A 178 7.84 -4.32 -10.93
N SER A 179 7.30 -3.22 -11.43
CA SER A 179 8.03 -1.95 -11.50
C SER A 179 8.43 -1.42 -10.11
N PHE A 180 7.61 -1.63 -9.08
CA PHE A 180 7.95 -1.24 -7.72
C PHE A 180 9.10 -2.08 -7.15
N LEU A 181 9.05 -3.40 -7.36
CA LEU A 181 10.10 -4.32 -6.93
C LEU A 181 11.43 -4.04 -7.64
N THR A 182 11.43 -3.83 -8.95
CA THR A 182 12.67 -3.53 -9.70
C THR A 182 13.24 -2.16 -9.32
N ASN A 183 12.39 -1.13 -9.17
CA ASN A 183 12.83 0.18 -8.71
C ASN A 183 13.44 0.13 -7.29
N ALA A 184 12.82 -0.61 -6.37
CA ALA A 184 13.34 -0.78 -5.01
C ALA A 184 14.67 -1.56 -5.04
N HIS A 185 14.76 -2.64 -5.81
CA HIS A 185 16.00 -3.40 -5.99
C HIS A 185 17.16 -2.52 -6.42
N GLU A 186 16.94 -1.63 -7.40
CA GLU A 186 17.99 -0.72 -7.88
C GLU A 186 18.42 0.31 -6.82
N LYS A 187 17.52 0.69 -5.92
CA LYS A 187 17.81 1.61 -4.81
C LYS A 187 18.66 0.95 -3.73
N PHE A 188 18.54 -0.36 -3.53
CA PHE A 188 19.27 -1.08 -2.49
C PHE A 188 20.70 -1.45 -2.90
N ASN A 189 21.58 -1.61 -1.91
CA ASN A 189 22.98 -1.97 -2.14
C ASN A 189 23.11 -3.46 -2.50
N ASP A 190 23.76 -3.76 -3.63
CA ASP A 190 24.07 -5.13 -4.05
C ASP A 190 24.93 -5.91 -3.05
N SER A 191 25.73 -5.20 -2.27
CA SER A 191 26.61 -5.75 -1.24
C SER A 191 26.00 -5.62 0.16
N SER A 192 24.67 -5.53 0.26
CA SER A 192 23.99 -5.51 1.56
C SER A 192 24.35 -6.73 2.40
N THR A 193 24.56 -6.49 3.69
CA THR A 193 24.97 -7.51 4.67
C THR A 193 23.78 -8.19 5.33
N GLU A 194 24.03 -9.23 6.15
CA GLU A 194 22.98 -9.88 6.96
C GLU A 194 22.32 -8.93 7.96
N SER A 195 23.02 -7.84 8.34
CA SER A 195 22.52 -6.79 9.23
C SER A 195 21.71 -5.68 8.54
N GLU A 196 21.53 -5.72 7.23
CA GLU A 196 20.81 -4.68 6.48
C GLU A 196 19.57 -5.27 5.83
N VAL A 197 18.36 -4.91 6.29
CA VAL A 197 17.10 -5.41 5.73
C VAL A 197 16.48 -4.36 4.82
N ASN A 198 16.22 -4.76 3.58
CA ASN A 198 15.69 -3.91 2.52
C ASN A 198 14.21 -4.20 2.30
N ILE A 199 13.37 -3.17 2.45
CA ILE A 199 11.94 -3.30 2.57
C ILE A 199 11.27 -2.44 1.50
N LEU A 200 10.38 -3.04 0.72
CA LEU A 200 9.42 -2.33 -0.11
C LEU A 200 8.08 -2.25 0.63
N LEU A 201 7.67 -1.05 1.02
CA LEU A 201 6.37 -0.80 1.64
C LEU A 201 5.40 -0.25 0.58
N ILE A 202 4.30 -0.96 0.35
CA ILE A 202 3.30 -0.64 -0.66
C ILE A 202 2.03 -0.15 0.04
N CYS A 203 1.64 1.08 -0.27
CA CYS A 203 0.42 1.69 0.18
C CYS A 203 -0.72 1.34 -0.79
N CYS A 204 -1.58 0.43 -0.34
CA CYS A 204 -2.70 -0.16 -1.06
C CYS A 204 -4.01 0.56 -0.79
N GLY A 205 -4.98 0.30 -1.67
CA GLY A 205 -6.36 0.75 -1.52
C GLY A 205 -7.12 -0.03 -0.43
N ASP A 206 -8.36 -0.38 -0.73
CA ASP A 206 -9.22 -1.10 0.20
C ASP A 206 -8.74 -2.55 0.45
N ARG A 207 -9.48 -3.28 1.30
CA ARG A 207 -9.19 -4.69 1.63
C ARG A 207 -9.19 -5.62 0.40
N GLU A 208 -10.04 -5.34 -0.59
CA GLU A 208 -10.07 -6.09 -1.85
C GLU A 208 -8.79 -5.81 -2.65
N ASP A 209 -8.30 -4.56 -2.63
CA ASP A 209 -7.03 -4.20 -3.23
C ASP A 209 -5.85 -4.90 -2.57
N MET A 210 -5.76 -4.88 -1.24
CA MET A 210 -4.71 -5.58 -0.53
C MET A 210 -4.70 -7.09 -0.84
N GLN A 211 -5.87 -7.73 -0.93
CA GLN A 211 -5.98 -9.12 -1.39
C GLN A 211 -5.40 -9.32 -2.79
N ARG A 212 -5.64 -8.38 -3.72
CA ARG A 212 -5.08 -8.44 -5.07
C ARG A 212 -3.56 -8.27 -5.09
N TRP A 213 -3.01 -7.38 -4.27
CA TRP A 213 -1.55 -7.25 -4.12
C TRP A 213 -0.91 -8.56 -3.62
N ILE A 214 -1.56 -9.26 -2.69
CA ILE A 214 -1.13 -10.62 -2.31
C ILE A 214 -1.21 -11.56 -3.52
N GLY A 215 -2.28 -11.49 -4.32
CA GLY A 215 -2.40 -12.28 -5.55
C GLY A 215 -1.33 -12.00 -6.60
N TYR A 216 -0.89 -10.74 -6.76
CA TYR A 216 0.21 -10.41 -7.67
C TYR A 216 1.56 -10.94 -7.19
N LEU A 217 1.72 -11.16 -5.88
CA LEU A 217 2.91 -11.79 -5.30
C LEU A 217 2.81 -13.33 -5.34
N LYS A 218 1.71 -13.91 -4.86
CA LYS A 218 1.61 -15.34 -4.53
C LYS A 218 0.62 -16.14 -5.36
N GLY A 219 -0.24 -15.47 -6.14
CA GLY A 219 -1.16 -16.15 -7.04
C GLY A 219 -0.44 -16.81 -8.22
N PRO A 220 -1.18 -17.45 -9.14
CA PRO A 220 -0.57 -18.07 -10.33
C PRO A 220 0.30 -17.07 -11.11
N GLU A 221 1.52 -17.53 -11.46
CA GLU A 221 2.64 -16.75 -12.03
C GLU A 221 3.02 -15.48 -11.25
N GLY A 222 2.62 -15.38 -9.98
CA GLY A 222 2.93 -14.23 -9.14
C GLY A 222 4.44 -14.02 -8.98
N LEU A 223 4.84 -12.80 -8.63
CA LEU A 223 6.24 -12.40 -8.52
C LEU A 223 7.04 -13.20 -7.47
N PHE A 224 6.39 -13.78 -6.49
CA PHE A 224 7.00 -14.64 -5.45
C PHE A 224 6.71 -16.12 -5.69
N THR A 225 6.48 -16.53 -6.94
CA THR A 225 6.30 -17.93 -7.35
C THR A 225 7.42 -18.40 -8.27
N ASN A 226 7.59 -19.73 -8.41
CA ASN A 226 8.62 -20.30 -9.30
C ASN A 226 8.34 -19.97 -10.77
N ASP A 227 7.05 -19.88 -11.13
CA ASP A 227 6.58 -19.60 -12.48
C ASP A 227 6.35 -18.10 -12.69
N SER A 228 7.13 -17.25 -12.02
CA SER A 228 6.97 -15.80 -12.12
C SER A 228 7.07 -15.31 -13.57
N PHE A 229 6.19 -14.40 -13.96
CA PHE A 229 6.26 -13.71 -15.26
C PHE A 229 7.47 -12.77 -15.43
N CYS A 230 8.31 -12.65 -14.40
CA CYS A 230 9.50 -11.79 -14.37
C CYS A 230 10.68 -12.58 -13.80
N ASP A 231 11.88 -12.34 -14.33
CA ASP A 231 13.10 -12.91 -13.74
C ASP A 231 13.25 -12.46 -12.28
N LEU A 232 13.39 -13.45 -11.39
CA LEU A 232 13.52 -13.28 -9.95
C LEU A 232 14.78 -12.47 -9.59
N ALA A 233 15.81 -12.51 -10.45
CA ALA A 233 17.04 -11.74 -10.26
C ALA A 233 16.82 -10.22 -10.35
N GLU A 234 15.78 -9.76 -11.06
CA GLU A 234 15.46 -8.33 -11.22
C GLU A 234 15.02 -7.65 -9.91
N TYR A 235 14.68 -8.43 -8.86
CA TYR A 235 14.21 -7.89 -7.58
C TYR A 235 14.70 -8.63 -6.33
N ASN A 236 15.76 -9.42 -6.45
CA ASN A 236 16.31 -10.20 -5.34
C ASN A 236 17.04 -9.39 -4.24
N ASN A 237 17.21 -8.07 -4.39
CA ASN A 237 17.71 -7.18 -3.34
C ASN A 237 16.61 -6.71 -2.37
N VAL A 238 15.34 -6.99 -2.67
CA VAL A 238 14.20 -6.72 -1.78
C VAL A 238 14.03 -7.91 -0.84
N ASP A 239 14.15 -7.69 0.47
CA ASP A 239 14.04 -8.75 1.48
C ASP A 239 12.60 -8.99 1.91
N LEU A 240 11.85 -7.89 2.08
CA LEU A 240 10.50 -7.89 2.61
C LEU A 240 9.61 -6.94 1.80
N VAL A 241 8.38 -7.37 1.53
CA VAL A 241 7.31 -6.49 1.05
C VAL A 241 6.30 -6.30 2.16
N ILE A 242 5.96 -5.06 2.48
CA ILE A 242 4.90 -4.72 3.45
C ILE A 242 3.73 -4.15 2.68
N LEU A 243 2.55 -4.74 2.82
CA LEU A 243 1.32 -4.16 2.31
C LEU A 243 0.65 -3.38 3.44
N THR A 244 0.28 -2.13 3.18
CA THR A 244 -0.43 -1.27 4.14
C THR A 244 -1.61 -0.56 3.49
N ASN A 245 -2.67 -0.27 4.24
CA ASN A 245 -3.83 0.48 3.73
C ASN A 245 -3.69 2.01 3.81
N LEU A 246 -2.48 2.55 3.98
CA LEU A 246 -2.26 4.01 4.04
C LEU A 246 -2.83 4.79 2.85
N TYR A 247 -2.72 4.25 1.62
CA TYR A 247 -3.28 4.94 0.45
C TYR A 247 -4.79 5.09 0.62
N TYR A 248 -5.49 4.05 1.07
CA TYR A 248 -6.92 4.13 1.36
C TYR A 248 -7.25 5.19 2.42
N LYS A 249 -6.42 5.35 3.46
CA LYS A 249 -6.66 6.34 4.52
C LYS A 249 -6.48 7.77 4.01
N HIS A 250 -5.57 8.00 3.07
CA HIS A 250 -5.37 9.34 2.50
C HIS A 250 -6.35 9.67 1.38
N LYS A 251 -6.57 8.75 0.42
CA LYS A 251 -7.42 8.97 -0.75
C LYS A 251 -8.85 9.27 -0.33
N ASP A 252 -9.40 10.39 -0.77
CA ASP A 252 -10.77 10.83 -0.49
C ASP A 252 -11.14 10.74 1.01
N PHE A 253 -10.20 11.07 1.91
CA PHE A 253 -10.39 10.94 3.36
C PHE A 253 -11.69 11.60 3.85
N PHE A 254 -12.09 12.72 3.24
CA PHE A 254 -13.30 13.51 3.55
C PHE A 254 -14.61 12.76 3.28
N SER A 255 -14.57 11.63 2.55
CA SER A 255 -15.73 10.79 2.26
C SER A 255 -15.84 9.57 3.19
N LYS A 256 -14.94 9.45 4.17
CA LYS A 256 -14.77 8.28 5.01
C LYS A 256 -14.77 8.66 6.48
N ASN A 257 -15.21 7.77 7.34
CA ASN A 257 -15.09 7.89 8.78
C ASN A 257 -13.84 7.14 9.25
N ILE A 258 -12.69 7.81 9.13
CA ILE A 258 -11.37 7.26 9.45
C ILE A 258 -10.54 8.27 10.24
N GLU A 259 -9.76 7.73 11.17
CA GLU A 259 -8.83 8.47 12.03
C GLU A 259 -7.43 7.86 11.92
N ASN A 260 -6.43 8.55 12.45
CA ASN A 260 -5.02 8.15 12.49
C ASN A 260 -4.47 7.86 11.07
N SER A 261 -4.78 8.73 10.12
CA SER A 261 -4.38 8.57 8.72
C SER A 261 -2.88 8.81 8.51
N TRP A 262 -2.24 9.55 9.42
CA TRP A 262 -0.84 9.93 9.35
C TRP A 262 0.10 9.05 10.19
N SER A 263 -0.33 7.83 10.54
CA SER A 263 0.47 6.87 11.30
C SER A 263 0.30 5.44 10.77
N LEU A 264 1.40 4.68 10.75
CA LEU A 264 1.41 3.24 10.48
C LEU A 264 0.90 2.38 11.66
N SER A 265 0.72 2.94 12.86
CA SER A 265 0.26 2.17 14.02
C SER A 265 -1.16 1.66 13.85
N ASP A 266 -1.98 2.41 13.12
CA ASP A 266 -3.43 2.21 13.00
C ASP A 266 -3.83 1.87 11.56
N THR A 267 -2.97 1.08 10.92
CA THR A 267 -3.15 0.56 9.57
C THR A 267 -3.11 -0.96 9.60
N LEU A 268 -3.72 -1.60 8.59
CA LEU A 268 -3.50 -3.02 8.35
C LEU A 268 -2.12 -3.16 7.71
N ASN A 269 -1.14 -3.72 8.44
CA ASN A 269 0.20 -3.99 7.89
C ASN A 269 0.42 -5.50 7.78
N LEU A 270 0.80 -5.96 6.58
CA LEU A 270 1.07 -7.37 6.27
C LEU A 270 2.47 -7.53 5.67
N SER A 271 3.36 -8.16 6.42
CA SER A 271 4.73 -8.51 6.01
C SER A 271 4.74 -9.74 5.10
N ILE A 272 5.43 -9.67 3.96
CA ILE A 272 5.55 -10.77 2.99
C ILE A 272 7.02 -10.91 2.62
N ILE A 273 7.65 -11.97 3.11
CA ILE A 273 9.06 -12.28 2.83
C ILE A 273 9.20 -12.64 1.35
N ASN A 274 10.16 -12.03 0.66
CA ASN A 274 10.52 -12.44 -0.68
C ASN A 274 11.21 -13.82 -0.62
N PRO A 275 10.65 -14.87 -1.26
CA PRO A 275 11.27 -16.20 -1.22
C PRO A 275 12.54 -16.29 -2.08
N TYR A 276 12.87 -15.27 -2.88
CA TYR A 276 14.00 -15.28 -3.80
C TYR A 276 15.01 -14.18 -3.51
N CYS A 277 15.13 -13.74 -2.25
CA CYS A 277 16.18 -12.81 -1.84
C CYS A 277 17.56 -13.38 -2.16
N ARG A 278 18.48 -12.50 -2.56
CA ARG A 278 19.90 -12.83 -2.77
C ARG A 278 20.56 -13.36 -1.49
N LEU A 279 20.23 -12.77 -0.35
CA LEU A 279 20.73 -13.14 0.97
C LEU A 279 19.56 -13.29 1.94
N ARG A 280 19.49 -14.41 2.65
CA ARG A 280 18.45 -14.64 3.68
C ARG A 280 18.83 -13.94 4.97
N LYS A 281 17.90 -13.16 5.53
CA LYS A 281 18.13 -12.32 6.72
C LYS A 281 17.08 -12.58 7.82
N PRO A 282 16.87 -13.85 8.25
CA PRO A 282 15.76 -14.22 9.12
C PRO A 282 15.75 -13.45 10.45
N LYS A 283 16.91 -13.31 11.11
CA LYS A 283 17.01 -12.57 12.38
C LYS A 283 16.62 -11.09 12.25
N GLY A 284 17.02 -10.45 11.15
CA GLY A 284 16.69 -9.05 10.89
C GLY A 284 15.20 -8.85 10.59
N ILE A 285 14.60 -9.80 9.86
CA ILE A 285 13.16 -9.83 9.56
C ILE A 285 12.34 -10.10 10.83
N GLU A 286 12.71 -11.11 11.62
CA GLU A 286 12.07 -11.42 12.91
C GLU A 286 12.13 -10.21 13.86
N ASN A 287 13.28 -9.54 13.92
CA ASN A 287 13.42 -8.32 14.71
C ASN A 287 12.47 -7.22 14.21
N PHE A 288 12.39 -7.00 12.90
CA PHE A 288 11.49 -6.01 12.32
C PHE A 288 10.02 -6.30 12.61
N ASP A 289 9.59 -7.55 12.39
CA ASP A 289 8.21 -8.00 12.64
C ASP A 289 7.83 -7.89 14.12
N SER A 290 8.80 -7.97 15.06
CA SER A 290 8.54 -7.75 16.49
C SER A 290 8.37 -6.27 16.88
N GLU A 291 8.89 -5.35 16.06
CA GLU A 291 8.86 -3.91 16.33
C GLU A 291 7.73 -3.18 15.61
N MET A 292 7.34 -3.68 14.44
CA MET A 292 6.27 -3.09 13.64
C MET A 292 4.92 -3.68 14.06
N ILE A 293 3.92 -2.82 14.28
CA ILE A 293 2.53 -3.27 14.41
C ILE A 293 2.11 -3.89 13.08
N ASN A 294 1.84 -5.20 13.10
CA ASN A 294 1.41 -5.99 11.95
C ASN A 294 0.37 -7.04 12.40
N TYR A 295 -0.23 -7.72 11.43
CA TYR A 295 -1.28 -8.72 11.68
C TYR A 295 -0.89 -10.09 11.12
N ASN A 296 0.41 -10.35 10.95
CA ASN A 296 0.88 -11.56 10.30
C ASN A 296 0.55 -12.82 11.09
N SER A 297 0.65 -12.78 12.43
CA SER A 297 0.33 -13.92 13.27
C SER A 297 -1.17 -14.25 13.18
N GLU A 298 -2.01 -13.23 13.33
CA GLU A 298 -3.47 -13.32 13.36
C GLU A 298 -4.00 -13.79 12.01
N ILE A 299 -3.56 -13.18 10.90
CA ILE A 299 -4.04 -13.59 9.58
C ILE A 299 -3.56 -14.99 9.20
N ASN A 300 -2.38 -15.43 9.67
CA ASN A 300 -1.90 -16.78 9.41
C ASN A 300 -2.76 -17.83 10.13
N GLN A 301 -3.23 -17.53 11.33
CA GLN A 301 -4.09 -18.40 12.13
C GLN A 301 -5.57 -18.33 11.70
N PHE A 302 -5.99 -17.22 11.09
CA PHE A 302 -7.34 -17.03 10.62
C PHE A 302 -7.72 -18.03 9.53
N LYS A 303 -8.88 -18.66 9.69
CA LYS A 303 -9.46 -19.60 8.74
C LYS A 303 -10.69 -18.98 8.10
N VAL A 304 -10.69 -18.89 6.78
CA VAL A 304 -11.84 -18.38 6.04
C VAL A 304 -13.02 -19.34 6.21
N PRO A 305 -14.21 -18.85 6.61
CA PRO A 305 -15.38 -19.70 6.78
C PRO A 305 -15.86 -20.31 5.45
N GLY A 306 -16.63 -21.39 5.54
CA GLY A 306 -17.28 -22.04 4.40
C GLY A 306 -16.61 -23.34 3.91
N LEU A 307 -17.27 -23.99 2.95
CA LEU A 307 -16.94 -25.34 2.46
C LEU A 307 -16.18 -25.33 1.12
N VAL A 308 -15.78 -24.16 0.62
CA VAL A 308 -15.03 -24.06 -0.65
C VAL A 308 -13.59 -24.55 -0.49
N PRO A 309 -12.91 -25.01 -1.57
CA PRO A 309 -11.51 -25.40 -1.54
C PRO A 309 -10.58 -24.33 -0.94
N GLU A 310 -9.52 -24.76 -0.26
CA GLU A 310 -8.61 -23.86 0.48
C GLU A 310 -7.94 -22.82 -0.43
N GLY A 311 -7.57 -23.18 -1.66
CA GLY A 311 -7.01 -22.21 -2.61
C GLY A 311 -7.96 -21.05 -2.94
N LEU A 312 -9.29 -21.28 -2.92
CA LEU A 312 -10.29 -20.21 -3.11
C LEU A 312 -10.49 -19.39 -1.83
N LYS A 313 -10.30 -20.00 -0.66
CA LYS A 313 -10.28 -19.31 0.62
C LYS A 313 -9.11 -18.34 0.70
N ASP A 314 -7.92 -18.78 0.32
CA ASP A 314 -6.71 -17.94 0.31
C ASP A 314 -6.85 -16.71 -0.60
N ALA A 315 -7.54 -16.87 -1.74
CA ALA A 315 -7.85 -15.77 -2.66
C ALA A 315 -8.80 -14.70 -2.07
N ARG A 316 -9.44 -14.96 -0.92
CA ARG A 316 -10.36 -14.04 -0.21
C ARG A 316 -9.95 -13.76 1.24
N LYS A 317 -8.80 -14.28 1.68
CA LYS A 317 -8.40 -14.33 3.08
C LYS A 317 -8.31 -12.96 3.76
N VAL A 318 -7.70 -11.96 3.11
CA VAL A 318 -7.58 -10.60 3.66
C VAL A 318 -8.95 -9.97 3.86
N VAL A 319 -9.85 -10.16 2.90
CA VAL A 319 -11.20 -9.57 2.96
C VAL A 319 -11.97 -10.13 4.15
N HIS A 320 -11.99 -11.46 4.30
CA HIS A 320 -12.62 -12.12 5.44
C HIS A 320 -11.92 -11.82 6.76
N PHE A 321 -10.60 -11.75 6.77
CA PHE A 321 -9.85 -11.37 7.97
C PHE A 321 -10.21 -9.97 8.45
N VAL A 322 -10.36 -9.01 7.52
CA VAL A 322 -10.78 -7.65 7.88
C VAL A 322 -12.21 -7.63 8.41
N ILE A 323 -13.16 -8.25 7.70
CA ILE A 323 -14.59 -8.19 8.08
C ILE A 323 -14.88 -9.05 9.31
N ASP A 324 -14.59 -10.35 9.21
CA ASP A 324 -15.06 -11.34 10.19
C ASP A 324 -14.24 -11.28 11.48
N TYR A 325 -12.92 -11.07 11.36
CA TYR A 325 -12.03 -11.02 12.52
C TYR A 325 -11.84 -9.59 13.04
N LEU A 326 -11.26 -8.68 12.25
CA LEU A 326 -10.95 -7.34 12.77
C LEU A 326 -12.21 -6.53 13.11
N GLU A 327 -13.19 -6.42 12.19
CA GLU A 327 -14.37 -5.58 12.39
C GLU A 327 -15.40 -6.25 13.31
N ILE A 328 -15.81 -7.50 13.03
CA ILE A 328 -16.89 -8.17 13.77
C ILE A 328 -16.41 -8.70 15.13
N GLN A 329 -15.30 -9.45 15.15
CA GLN A 329 -14.84 -10.11 16.37
C GLN A 329 -14.09 -9.15 17.31
N GLU A 330 -13.13 -8.38 16.78
CA GLU A 330 -12.25 -7.52 17.57
C GLU A 330 -12.77 -6.07 17.70
N GLY A 331 -13.79 -5.68 16.94
CA GLY A 331 -14.34 -4.31 16.96
C GLY A 331 -13.34 -3.25 16.44
N LYS A 332 -12.32 -3.67 15.68
CA LYS A 332 -11.22 -2.84 15.18
C LYS A 332 -11.45 -2.44 13.72
N TYR A 333 -11.71 -1.17 13.50
CA TYR A 333 -11.97 -0.60 12.17
C TYR A 333 -10.70 0.08 11.63
N LEU A 334 -9.92 -0.66 10.84
CA LEU A 334 -8.72 -0.12 10.16
C LEU A 334 -9.06 0.54 8.81
N PHE A 335 -10.24 0.26 8.28
CA PHE A 335 -10.85 0.87 7.09
C PHE A 335 -12.06 1.71 7.51
N ASP A 336 -12.81 2.24 6.54
CA ASP A 336 -13.99 3.06 6.80
C ASP A 336 -15.03 2.30 7.63
N LYS A 337 -15.37 2.86 8.80
CA LYS A 337 -16.45 2.37 9.63
C LYS A 337 -17.77 2.78 8.98
N LYS A 338 -18.29 1.94 8.08
CA LYS A 338 -19.64 2.12 7.56
C LYS A 338 -20.60 2.07 8.74
N SER A 339 -21.29 3.17 8.99
CA SER A 339 -22.48 3.20 9.85
C SER A 339 -23.39 2.07 9.40
N GLY A 340 -23.70 1.13 10.31
CA GLY A 340 -24.61 0.04 9.97
C GLY A 340 -25.90 0.60 9.38
N ASN A 341 -26.30 0.08 8.22
CA ASN A 341 -27.64 0.31 7.67
C ASN A 341 -28.70 -0.33 8.57
#